data_AF-A0A7X6FRL7-F1
#
_entry.id   AF-A0A7X6FRL7-F1
#
_cell.length_a   1.000
_cell.length_b   1.000
_cell.length_c   1.000
_cell.angle_alpha   90.00
_cell.angle_beta   90.00
_cell.angle_gamma   90.00
#
_symmetry.space_group_name_H-M   'P 1'
#
loop_
_entity.id
_entity.type
_entity.pdbx_description
1 polymer ?
#
loop_
_entity_poly.entity_id
_entity_poly.type
_entity_poly.pdbx_seq_one_letter_code
_entity_poly.pdbx_strand_id
1 'polypeptide(L)'
;MAWNAGGGGFDIDSAGNTFTVSQNLGAGGALTKTGAGTLVLSGTNIYTGGTNINGGTLVAGANNNLGATSGGLNFNGGTLRLSSAFDNARAVTLGAGGGTIETAAGNSTFLVRSPVQAR
;
A
#
# COMPACT_ATOMS: atom_id res chain seq x y z
N MET A 1 -0.32 -7.95 18.09
CA MET A 1 0.67 -7.33 17.19
C MET A 1 0.70 -5.84 17.50
N ALA A 2 1.75 -5.32 18.15
CA ALA A 2 1.87 -3.89 18.39
C ALA A 2 2.61 -3.26 17.22
N TRP A 3 1.98 -2.30 16.55
CA TRP A 3 2.62 -1.47 15.56
C TRP A 3 3.52 -0.48 16.30
N ASN A 4 4.84 -0.56 16.10
CA ASN A 4 5.81 0.30 16.79
C ASN A 4 6.27 1.44 15.86
N ALA A 5 7.11 2.35 16.36
CA ALA A 5 7.68 3.45 15.59
C ALA A 5 8.43 3.01 14.31
N GLY A 6 8.92 1.76 14.27
CA GLY A 6 9.55 1.14 13.09
C GLY A 6 8.58 0.62 12.03
N GLY A 7 7.28 0.58 12.32
CA GLY A 7 6.26 0.06 11.41
C GLY A 7 5.83 -1.38 11.74
N GLY A 8 5.22 -2.04 10.76
CA GLY A 8 4.70 -3.39 10.88
C GLY A 8 4.66 -4.12 9.54
N GLY A 9 4.71 -5.46 9.60
CA GLY A 9 4.71 -6.33 8.43
C GLY A 9 3.54 -7.31 8.44
N PHE A 10 2.99 -7.59 7.26
CA PHE A 10 2.03 -8.65 7.01
C PHE A 10 2.59 -9.56 5.92
N ASP A 11 2.84 -10.82 6.30
CA ASP A 11 3.28 -11.87 5.39
C ASP A 11 2.17 -12.91 5.24
N ILE A 12 1.48 -12.87 4.10
CA ILE A 12 0.42 -13.82 3.78
C ILE A 12 0.99 -14.72 2.70
N ASP A 13 1.64 -15.80 3.12
CA ASP A 13 2.46 -16.65 2.27
C ASP A 13 1.69 -17.26 1.09
N SER A 14 0.58 -17.95 1.36
CA SER A 14 -0.19 -18.65 0.33
C SER A 14 -1.09 -17.72 -0.48
N ALA A 15 -1.01 -17.83 -1.82
CA ALA A 15 -1.80 -17.05 -2.77
C ALA A 15 -3.33 -17.20 -2.59
N GLY A 16 -3.79 -18.34 -2.08
CA GLY A 16 -5.22 -18.59 -1.82
C GLY A 16 -5.76 -17.91 -0.56
N ASN A 17 -4.88 -17.37 0.28
CA ASN A 17 -5.29 -16.80 1.56
C ASN A 17 -5.60 -15.30 1.43
N THR A 18 -6.64 -14.89 2.15
CA THR A 18 -7.00 -13.48 2.34
C THR A 18 -7.04 -13.16 3.82
N PHE A 19 -6.34 -12.11 4.23
CA PHE A 19 -6.37 -11.59 5.58
C PHE A 19 -6.93 -10.16 5.58
N THR A 20 -7.93 -9.90 6.41
CA THR A 20 -8.59 -8.59 6.49
C THR A 20 -8.24 -7.90 7.81
N VAL A 21 -7.79 -6.65 7.72
CA VAL A 21 -7.52 -5.79 8.86
C VAL A 21 -8.51 -4.63 8.87
N SER A 22 -9.47 -4.71 9.78
CA SER A 22 -10.49 -3.67 10.00
C SER A 22 -10.12 -2.66 11.08
N GLN A 23 -9.05 -2.93 11.85
CA GLN A 23 -8.57 -2.02 12.89
C GLN A 23 -7.70 -0.91 12.28
N ASN A 24 -7.61 0.22 12.98
CA ASN A 24 -6.72 1.31 12.61
C ASN A 24 -5.27 0.93 12.92
N LEU A 25 -4.40 1.02 11.92
CA LEU A 25 -2.95 0.81 12.04
C LEU A 25 -2.25 2.17 12.17
N GLY A 26 -1.30 2.32 13.10
CA GLY A 26 -0.71 3.63 13.42
C GLY A 26 0.47 3.57 14.40
N ALA A 27 0.93 4.73 14.88
CA ALA A 27 2.13 4.92 15.73
C ALA A 27 3.47 5.12 14.99
N GLY A 28 3.43 5.64 13.76
CA GLY A 28 4.62 5.91 12.94
C GLY A 28 5.01 4.72 12.05
N GLY A 29 6.18 4.78 11.41
CA GLY A 29 6.73 3.69 10.60
C GLY A 29 5.93 3.30 9.36
N ALA A 30 6.42 2.32 8.60
CA ALA A 30 5.83 1.87 7.35
C ALA A 30 5.02 0.57 7.50
N LEU A 31 4.01 0.38 6.65
CA LEU A 31 3.40 -0.93 6.41
C LEU A 31 4.26 -1.70 5.40
N THR A 32 4.55 -2.97 5.66
CA THR A 32 5.18 -3.84 4.65
C THR A 32 4.30 -5.06 4.37
N LYS A 33 3.90 -5.24 3.12
CA LYS A 33 3.17 -6.42 2.62
C LYS A 33 4.12 -7.33 1.85
N THR A 34 4.23 -8.59 2.27
CA THR A 34 4.96 -9.68 1.61
C THR A 34 4.08 -10.92 1.47
N GLY A 35 4.61 -11.99 0.86
CA GLY A 35 3.88 -13.23 0.61
C GLY A 35 2.92 -13.13 -0.57
N ALA A 36 2.53 -14.26 -1.15
CA ALA A 36 1.77 -14.29 -2.40
C ALA A 36 0.28 -13.98 -2.22
N GLY A 37 -0.26 -14.09 -1.01
CA GLY A 37 -1.67 -13.90 -0.72
C GLY A 37 -2.12 -12.44 -0.61
N THR A 38 -3.38 -12.28 -0.21
CA THR A 38 -4.08 -10.99 -0.20
C THR A 38 -4.20 -10.41 1.22
N LEU A 39 -3.85 -9.12 1.37
CA LEU A 39 -4.15 -8.31 2.54
C LEU A 39 -5.23 -7.28 2.18
N VAL A 40 -6.32 -7.24 2.93
CA VAL A 40 -7.37 -6.21 2.80
C VAL A 40 -7.27 -5.24 3.97
N LEU A 41 -7.12 -3.95 3.67
CA LEU A 41 -7.16 -2.89 4.67
C LEU A 41 -8.47 -2.12 4.56
N SER A 42 -9.27 -2.14 5.62
CA SER A 42 -10.54 -1.39 5.69
C SER A 42 -10.57 -0.38 6.83
N GLY A 43 -9.63 -0.43 7.78
CA GLY A 43 -9.46 0.55 8.84
C GLY A 43 -8.96 1.92 8.34
N THR A 44 -9.10 2.95 9.19
CA THR A 44 -8.49 4.27 8.95
C THR A 44 -7.07 4.26 9.48
N ASN A 45 -6.10 4.13 8.59
CA ASN A 45 -4.71 3.94 8.96
C ASN A 45 -3.96 5.29 9.05
N ILE A 46 -3.14 5.44 10.08
CA ILE A 46 -2.43 6.68 10.44
C ILE A 46 -0.90 6.49 10.51
N TYR A 47 -0.37 5.35 10.07
CA TYR A 47 1.08 5.16 9.92
C TYR A 47 1.65 6.18 8.93
N THR A 48 2.87 6.67 9.19
CA THR A 48 3.44 7.82 8.46
C THR A 48 4.63 7.48 7.57
N GLY A 49 5.22 6.29 7.72
CA GLY A 49 6.38 5.83 6.94
C GLY A 49 6.04 5.30 5.55
N GLY A 50 4.75 5.27 5.17
CA GLY A 50 4.28 4.79 3.87
C GLY A 50 3.95 3.30 3.83
N THR A 51 3.77 2.79 2.61
CA THR A 51 3.32 1.42 2.34
C THR A 51 4.24 0.76 1.33
N ASN A 52 4.89 -0.31 1.76
CA ASN A 52 5.74 -1.15 0.93
C ASN A 52 4.95 -2.39 0.48
N ILE A 53 4.87 -2.59 -0.84
CA ILE A 53 4.10 -3.64 -1.49
C ILE A 53 5.11 -4.54 -2.23
N ASN A 54 5.69 -5.46 -1.47
CA ASN A 54 6.81 -6.29 -1.91
C ASN A 54 6.37 -7.67 -2.45
N GLY A 55 5.07 -8.00 -2.38
CA GLY A 55 4.54 -9.25 -2.92
C GLY A 55 3.04 -9.42 -2.69
N GLY A 56 2.42 -10.28 -3.51
CA GLY A 56 0.99 -10.58 -3.46
C GLY A 56 0.12 -9.34 -3.69
N THR A 57 -1.06 -9.32 -3.08
CA THR A 57 -2.05 -8.25 -3.30
C THR A 57 -2.37 -7.49 -2.02
N LEU A 58 -2.29 -6.17 -2.08
CA LEU A 58 -2.86 -5.26 -1.09
C LEU A 58 -4.15 -4.66 -1.65
N VAL A 59 -5.26 -4.79 -0.93
CA VAL A 59 -6.56 -4.23 -1.30
C VAL A 59 -6.88 -3.02 -0.43
N ALA A 60 -7.28 -1.92 -1.06
CA ALA A 60 -7.75 -0.70 -0.40
C ALA A 60 -9.01 -0.15 -1.11
N GLY A 61 -9.99 0.27 -0.32
CA GLY A 61 -11.22 0.90 -0.83
C GLY A 61 -11.27 2.42 -0.68
N ALA A 62 -10.37 2.98 0.13
CA ALA A 62 -10.31 4.41 0.39
C ALA A 62 -8.85 4.87 0.60
N ASN A 63 -8.60 6.16 0.33
CA ASN A 63 -7.28 6.75 0.46
C ASN A 63 -6.70 6.57 1.88
N ASN A 64 -7.53 6.73 2.93
CA ASN A 64 -7.10 6.58 4.33
C ASN A 64 -6.83 5.12 4.76
N ASN A 65 -7.13 4.11 3.92
CA ASN A 65 -6.67 2.74 4.19
C ASN A 65 -5.15 2.59 3.98
N LEU A 66 -4.50 3.56 3.32
CA LEU A 66 -3.08 3.49 2.95
C LEU A 66 -2.18 4.40 3.81
N GLY A 67 -2.60 4.73 5.03
CA GLY A 67 -1.80 5.53 5.98
C GLY A 67 -1.86 7.04 5.71
N ALA A 68 -0.92 7.80 6.26
CA ALA A 68 -0.79 9.22 5.98
C ALA A 68 -0.38 9.48 4.52
N THR A 69 -0.84 10.58 3.93
CA THR A 69 -0.50 10.96 2.56
C THR A 69 0.97 11.39 2.39
N SER A 70 1.65 11.73 3.48
CA SER A 70 3.10 11.98 3.51
C SER A 70 3.94 10.71 3.34
N GLY A 71 3.36 9.53 3.60
CA GLY A 71 4.00 8.24 3.36
C GLY A 71 3.81 7.81 1.91
N GLY A 72 4.91 7.48 1.22
CA GLY A 72 4.87 7.00 -0.16
C GLY A 72 4.28 5.60 -0.32
N LEU A 73 4.01 5.22 -1.57
CA LEU A 73 3.69 3.86 -1.97
C LEU A 73 4.88 3.28 -2.75
N ASN A 74 5.49 2.25 -2.19
CA ASN A 74 6.71 1.65 -2.73
C ASN A 74 6.38 0.24 -3.23
N PHE A 75 6.50 0.02 -4.53
CA PHE A 75 6.27 -1.28 -5.14
C PHE A 75 7.60 -2.00 -5.36
N ASN A 76 7.65 -3.28 -5.01
CA ASN A 76 8.79 -4.14 -5.31
C ASN A 76 8.33 -5.58 -5.60
N GLY A 77 7.36 -5.73 -6.51
CA GLY A 77 6.85 -7.02 -6.99
C GLY A 77 5.42 -7.39 -6.59
N GLY A 78 4.68 -6.51 -5.90
CA GLY A 78 3.27 -6.77 -5.55
C GLY A 78 2.26 -5.88 -6.28
N THR A 79 0.99 -6.12 -5.98
CA THR A 79 -0.18 -5.45 -6.56
C THR A 79 -0.90 -4.59 -5.52
N LEU A 80 -1.23 -3.35 -5.89
CA LEU A 80 -2.24 -2.56 -5.20
C LEU A 80 -3.56 -2.67 -5.97
N ARG A 81 -4.57 -3.29 -5.36
CA ARG A 81 -5.91 -3.36 -5.93
C ARG A 81 -6.84 -2.35 -5.24
N LEU A 82 -7.37 -1.43 -6.03
CA LEU A 82 -8.36 -0.46 -5.60
C LEU A 82 -9.75 -1.08 -5.74
N SER A 83 -10.39 -1.39 -4.61
CA SER A 83 -11.75 -1.95 -4.59
C SER A 83 -12.84 -0.89 -4.79
N SER A 84 -12.47 0.39 -4.74
CA SER A 84 -13.29 1.54 -5.11
C SER A 84 -12.40 2.64 -5.68
N ALA A 85 -12.96 3.55 -6.48
CA ALA A 85 -12.24 4.68 -7.02
C ALA A 85 -11.90 5.70 -5.92
N PHE A 86 -10.64 6.13 -5.90
CA PHE A 86 -10.17 7.30 -5.14
C PHE A 86 -8.89 7.86 -5.74
N ASP A 87 -8.67 9.16 -5.55
CA ASP A 87 -7.44 9.83 -5.96
C ASP A 87 -6.33 9.62 -4.91
N ASN A 88 -5.11 9.39 -5.38
CA ASN A 88 -3.95 9.19 -4.54
C ASN A 88 -2.88 10.25 -4.80
N ALA A 89 -2.57 11.03 -3.76
CA ALA A 89 -1.56 12.08 -3.79
C ALA A 89 -0.19 11.64 -3.22
N ARG A 90 -0.04 10.38 -2.80
CA ARG A 90 1.23 9.84 -2.31
C ARG A 90 2.21 9.72 -3.47
N ALA A 91 3.49 9.91 -3.18
CA ALA A 91 4.53 9.57 -4.14
C ALA A 91 4.50 8.05 -4.41
N VAL A 92 4.63 7.65 -5.68
CA VAL A 92 4.77 6.24 -6.08
C VAL A 92 6.20 6.00 -6.51
N THR A 93 6.80 4.97 -5.91
CA THR A 93 8.10 4.45 -6.32
C THR A 93 7.92 3.04 -6.87
N LEU A 94 8.44 2.78 -8.06
CA LEU A 94 8.61 1.42 -8.59
C LEU A 94 10.07 1.00 -8.36
N GLY A 95 10.26 0.00 -7.52
CA GLY A 95 11.54 -0.67 -7.32
C GLY A 95 11.86 -1.66 -8.43
N ALA A 96 13.00 -2.36 -8.31
CA ALA A 96 13.48 -3.31 -9.32
C ALA A 96 12.51 -4.47 -9.59
N GLY A 97 11.70 -4.88 -8.60
CA GLY A 97 10.65 -5.88 -8.78
C GLY A 97 9.39 -5.37 -9.50
N GLY A 98 9.31 -4.06 -9.80
CA GLY A 98 8.13 -3.44 -10.41
C GLY A 98 6.90 -3.48 -9.51
N GLY A 99 5.71 -3.46 -10.11
CA GLY A 99 4.44 -3.59 -9.42
C GLY A 99 3.24 -3.29 -10.31
N THR A 100 2.07 -3.66 -9.83
CA THR A 100 0.80 -3.48 -10.56
C THR A 100 -0.16 -2.63 -9.74
N ILE A 101 -0.90 -1.74 -10.41
CA ILE A 101 -2.08 -1.09 -9.84
C ILE A 101 -3.29 -1.63 -10.60
N GLU A 102 -4.21 -2.26 -9.88
CA GLU A 102 -5.46 -2.81 -10.41
C GLU A 102 -6.64 -1.96 -9.92
N THR A 103 -7.52 -1.54 -10.82
CA THR A 103 -8.69 -0.72 -10.49
C THR A 103 -9.98 -1.48 -10.76
N ALA A 104 -10.79 -1.73 -9.74
CA ALA A 104 -12.01 -2.54 -9.89
C ALA A 104 -13.17 -1.81 -10.59
N ALA A 105 -13.26 -0.48 -10.47
CA ALA A 105 -14.23 0.37 -11.17
C ALA A 105 -13.86 1.86 -11.06
N GLY A 106 -14.34 2.67 -12.00
CA GLY A 106 -14.19 4.13 -11.98
C GLY A 106 -12.79 4.64 -12.34
N ASN A 107 -12.62 5.95 -12.28
CA ASN A 107 -11.34 6.61 -12.56
C ASN A 107 -10.63 6.92 -11.24
N SER A 108 -9.36 6.54 -11.15
CA SER A 108 -8.45 6.93 -10.07
C SER A 108 -7.29 7.71 -10.65
N THR A 109 -6.93 8.83 -10.03
CA THR A 109 -5.70 9.56 -10.41
C THR A 109 -4.55 9.25 -9.46
N PHE A 110 -3.35 9.21 -10.02
CA PHE A 110 -2.10 9.07 -9.27
C PHE A 110 -1.11 10.15 -9.69
N LEU A 111 -0.52 10.83 -8.71
CA LEU A 111 0.54 11.79 -8.97
C LEU A 111 1.87 11.07 -9.20
N VAL A 112 2.30 10.96 -10.45
CA VAL A 112 3.66 10.52 -10.77
C VAL A 112 4.58 11.73 -10.69
N ARG A 113 5.39 11.83 -9.63
CA ARG A 113 6.46 12.82 -9.55
C ARG A 113 7.65 12.30 -10.35
N SER A 114 7.87 12.83 -11.55
CA SER A 114 9.15 12.63 -12.24
C SER A 114 10.27 13.29 -11.41
N PRO A 115 11.42 12.63 -11.17
CA PRO A 115 12.62 13.37 -10.82
C PRO A 115 12.92 14.32 -11.98
N VAL A 116 13.20 15.59 -11.69
CA VAL A 116 13.87 16.45 -12.67
C VAL A 116 15.22 15.81 -12.94
N GLN A 117 15.39 15.13 -14.07
CA GLN A 117 16.73 14.81 -14.56
C GLN A 117 17.33 16.14 -15.00
N ALA A 118 18.16 16.72 -14.14
CA ALA A 118 19.07 17.77 -14.55
C ALA A 118 19.84 17.25 -15.76
N ARG A 119 19.69 17.96 -16.88
CA ARG A 119 20.45 17.70 -18.11
C ARG A 119 21.92 18.01 -17.90
#